data_AF-A0A9E5KEH3-F1
#
_entry.id   AF-A0A9E5KEH3-F1
#
_cell.length_a   1.000
_cell.length_b   1.000
_cell.length_c   1.000
_cell.angle_alpha   90.00
_cell.angle_beta   90.00
_cell.angle_gamma   90.00
#
_symmetry.space_group_name_H-M   'P 1'
#
loop_
_entity.id
_entity.type
_entity.pdbx_description
1 polymer ?
#
loop_
_entity_poly.entity_id
_entity_poly.type
_entity_poly.pdbx_seq_one_letter_code
_entity_poly.pdbx_strand_id
1 'polypeptide(L)'
;MKRIVLEMGRGALFCPATGIQILGDFGCKPSPKTAFIYCTEVDEFEFVKPEFLLLLAEARATSSKWFKPFLQLLDGPEHSRLVVFTIKSGQAPGNGFTVHVGIDMNDMGETSR
;
A
#
# COMPACT_ATOMS: atom_id res chain seq x y z
N MET A 1 -13.06 4.93 0.43
CA MET A 1 -11.58 5.04 0.33
C MET A 1 -11.19 5.83 -0.92
N LYS A 2 -10.16 6.70 -0.86
CA LYS A 2 -9.64 7.40 -2.07
C LYS A 2 -8.52 6.58 -2.71
N ARG A 3 -8.43 6.58 -4.05
CA ARG A 3 -7.37 5.89 -4.82
C ARG A 3 -6.60 6.90 -5.66
N ILE A 4 -5.27 6.81 -5.63
CA ILE A 4 -4.36 7.69 -6.37
C ILE A 4 -3.38 6.81 -7.13
N VAL A 5 -3.19 7.05 -8.42
CA VAL A 5 -2.18 6.35 -9.24
C VAL A 5 -1.02 7.29 -9.49
N LEU A 6 0.19 6.83 -9.18
CA LEU A 6 1.45 7.53 -9.43
C LEU A 6 2.26 6.72 -10.43
N GLU A 7 2.53 7.30 -11.60
CA GLU A 7 3.44 6.73 -12.58
C GLU A 7 4.82 7.36 -12.39
N MET A 8 5.81 6.56 -12.04
CA MET A 8 7.17 7.03 -11.82
C MET A 8 8.13 6.49 -12.89
N GLY A 9 9.00 7.35 -13.40
CA GLY A 9 10.15 6.96 -14.22
C GLY A 9 11.21 6.18 -13.41
N ARG A 10 12.39 5.91 -13.99
CA ARG A 10 13.48 5.22 -13.28
C ARG A 10 13.82 5.95 -11.97
N GLY A 11 13.78 5.24 -10.84
CA GLY A 11 14.23 5.79 -9.56
C GLY A 11 13.70 5.04 -8.34
N ALA A 12 14.25 5.41 -7.18
CA ALA A 12 13.76 5.03 -5.86
C ALA A 12 12.29 5.48 -5.68
N LEU A 13 11.42 4.58 -5.19
CA LEU A 13 10.07 5.00 -4.78
C LEU A 13 10.11 5.60 -3.40
N PHE A 14 9.37 6.68 -3.17
CA PHE A 14 9.24 7.28 -1.83
C PHE A 14 7.78 7.28 -1.38
N CYS A 15 7.55 7.03 -0.10
CA CYS A 15 6.25 7.07 0.53
C CYS A 15 5.77 8.54 0.55
N PRO A 16 4.62 8.85 -0.07
CA PRO A 16 4.13 10.22 -0.15
C PRO A 16 3.87 10.86 1.23
N ALA A 17 3.55 10.04 2.23
CA ALA A 17 3.26 10.51 3.58
C ALA A 17 4.51 10.82 4.41
N THR A 18 5.67 10.24 4.06
CA THR A 18 6.86 10.25 4.93
C THR A 18 8.12 10.73 4.22
N GLY A 19 8.13 10.73 2.88
CA GLY A 19 9.32 10.94 2.07
C GLY A 19 10.37 9.83 2.16
N ILE A 20 10.06 8.70 2.82
CA ILE A 20 11.00 7.56 3.00
C ILE A 20 10.92 6.62 1.80
N GLN A 21 12.06 6.09 1.36
CA GLN A 21 12.11 5.15 0.26
C GLN A 21 11.32 3.86 0.56
N ILE A 22 10.35 3.51 -0.30
CA ILE A 22 9.53 2.28 -0.24
C ILE A 22 10.24 1.13 -0.96
N LEU A 23 10.89 1.40 -2.09
CA LEU A 23 11.53 0.38 -2.93
C LEU A 23 12.96 0.80 -3.28
N GLY A 24 13.92 -0.03 -2.88
CA GLY A 24 15.37 0.14 -2.99
C GLY A 24 16.14 -1.02 -2.35
N ASP A 25 17.46 -0.92 -2.27
CA ASP A 25 18.34 -1.95 -1.69
C ASP A 25 18.15 -2.18 -0.18
N PHE A 26 17.29 -1.39 0.47
CA PHE A 26 17.01 -1.45 1.91
C PHE A 26 15.52 -1.71 2.13
N GLY A 27 15.21 -2.56 3.12
CA GLY A 27 13.82 -2.87 3.49
C GLY A 27 13.05 -1.61 3.89
N CYS A 28 11.83 -1.48 3.37
CA CYS A 28 10.95 -0.36 3.66
C CYS A 28 10.73 -0.24 5.19
N LYS A 29 10.86 0.98 5.73
CA LYS A 29 10.43 1.30 7.09
C LYS A 29 9.06 1.96 7.02
N PRO A 30 7.95 1.21 7.21
CA PRO A 30 6.62 1.78 7.18
C PRO A 30 6.47 2.80 8.32
N SER A 31 5.77 3.89 8.04
CA SER A 31 5.42 4.85 9.09
C SER A 31 4.24 4.36 9.92
N PRO A 32 3.98 4.96 11.09
CA PRO A 32 2.75 4.72 11.85
C PRO A 32 1.48 4.91 11.00
N LYS A 33 1.50 5.80 10.02
CA LYS A 33 0.40 6.06 9.07
C LYS A 33 0.22 4.98 8.02
N THR A 34 1.24 4.16 7.76
CA THR A 34 1.17 3.12 6.74
C THR A 34 0.24 2.01 7.24
N ALA A 35 -0.82 1.74 6.50
CA ALA A 35 -1.78 0.67 6.78
C ALA A 35 -1.31 -0.66 6.19
N PHE A 36 -0.83 -0.63 4.94
CA PHE A 36 -0.26 -1.80 4.26
C PHE A 36 0.65 -1.39 3.10
N ILE A 37 1.50 -2.32 2.68
CA ILE A 37 2.35 -2.27 1.48
C ILE A 37 2.21 -3.63 0.79
N TYR A 38 1.68 -3.64 -0.42
CA TYR A 38 1.47 -4.84 -1.22
C TYR A 38 2.20 -4.74 -2.56
N CYS A 39 3.00 -5.75 -2.89
CA CYS A 39 3.76 -5.86 -4.13
C CYS A 39 3.07 -6.85 -5.07
N THR A 40 2.64 -6.36 -6.23
CA THR A 40 1.80 -7.14 -7.16
C THR A 40 2.59 -8.24 -7.85
N GLU A 41 3.87 -8.01 -8.12
CA GLU A 41 4.72 -8.91 -8.89
C GLU A 41 5.05 -10.21 -8.15
N VAL A 42 5.12 -10.14 -6.82
CA VAL A 42 5.33 -11.31 -5.94
C VAL A 42 4.05 -11.76 -5.25
N ASP A 43 2.93 -11.06 -5.44
CA ASP A 43 1.64 -11.29 -4.77
C ASP A 43 1.73 -11.35 -3.23
N GLU A 44 2.57 -10.49 -2.63
CA GLU A 44 2.85 -10.50 -1.20
C GLU A 44 2.73 -9.11 -0.55
N PHE A 45 2.37 -9.09 0.74
CA PHE A 45 2.49 -7.89 1.56
C PHE A 45 3.89 -7.84 2.16
N GLU A 46 4.59 -6.73 1.93
CA GLU A 46 5.77 -6.39 2.72
C GLU A 46 5.37 -5.96 4.13
N PHE A 47 4.19 -5.33 4.27
CA PHE A 47 3.67 -4.84 5.53
C PHE A 47 2.14 -4.79 5.52
N VAL A 48 1.52 -5.10 6.66
CA VAL A 48 0.09 -4.91 6.89
C VAL A 48 -0.15 -4.73 8.39
N LYS A 49 -0.93 -3.71 8.79
CA LYS A 49 -1.29 -3.52 10.20
C LYS A 49 -2.19 -4.66 10.68
N PRO A 50 -2.09 -5.07 11.96
CA PRO A 50 -2.88 -6.16 12.53
C PRO A 50 -4.40 -6.02 12.32
N GLU A 51 -4.92 -4.79 12.39
CA GLU A 51 -6.35 -4.50 12.21
C GLU A 51 -6.91 -4.88 10.82
N PHE A 52 -6.05 -4.99 9.79
CA PHE A 52 -6.46 -5.39 8.44
C PHE A 52 -6.29 -6.89 8.17
N LEU A 53 -5.72 -7.66 9.11
CA LEU A 53 -5.44 -9.09 8.90
C LEU A 53 -6.71 -9.93 8.74
N LEU A 54 -7.80 -9.57 9.42
CA LEU A 54 -9.09 -10.26 9.27
C LEU A 54 -9.68 -10.05 7.88
N LEU A 55 -9.68 -8.81 7.38
CA LEU A 55 -10.15 -8.50 6.02
C LEU A 55 -9.29 -9.19 4.95
N LEU A 56 -7.98 -9.29 5.20
CA LEU A 56 -7.08 -10.04 4.33
C LEU A 56 -7.43 -11.53 4.30
N ALA A 57 -7.67 -12.15 5.45
CA ALA A 57 -8.05 -13.56 5.53
C ALA A 57 -9.37 -13.83 4.77
N GLU A 58 -10.35 -12.93 4.91
CA GLU A 58 -11.63 -13.00 4.20
C GLU A 58 -11.45 -12.87 2.68
N ALA A 59 -10.65 -11.89 2.22
CA ALA A 59 -10.33 -11.72 0.81
C ALA A 59 -9.63 -12.96 0.22
N ARG A 60 -8.69 -13.56 0.96
CA ARG A 60 -7.98 -14.78 0.55
C ARG A 60 -8.87 -16.02 0.49
N ALA A 61 -9.84 -16.12 1.40
CA ALA A 61 -10.84 -17.19 1.36
C ALA A 61 -11.77 -17.07 0.14
N THR A 62 -11.97 -15.86 -0.37
CA THR A 62 -12.94 -15.57 -1.44
C THR A 62 -12.37 -15.85 -2.84
N SER A 63 -11.08 -15.63 -3.08
CA SER A 63 -10.50 -15.76 -4.42
C SER A 63 -8.99 -16.01 -4.40
N SER A 64 -8.48 -16.73 -5.39
CA SER A 64 -7.04 -16.78 -5.66
C SER A 64 -6.47 -15.43 -6.14
N LYS A 65 -7.30 -14.52 -6.67
CA LYS A 65 -6.95 -13.14 -7.01
C LYS A 65 -7.48 -12.17 -5.94
N TRP A 66 -7.08 -12.41 -4.70
CA TRP A 66 -7.66 -11.85 -3.48
C TRP A 66 -7.43 -10.34 -3.29
N PHE A 67 -6.41 -9.75 -3.91
CA PHE A 67 -6.09 -8.33 -3.64
C PHE A 67 -7.22 -7.36 -4.06
N LYS A 68 -7.92 -7.63 -5.17
CA LYS A 68 -9.08 -6.81 -5.57
C LYS A 68 -10.25 -6.93 -4.57
N PRO A 69 -10.67 -8.12 -4.14
CA PRO A 69 -11.59 -8.30 -3.02
C PRO A 69 -11.15 -7.57 -1.75
N PHE A 70 -9.86 -7.65 -1.39
CA PHE A 70 -9.32 -6.91 -0.24
C PHE A 70 -9.55 -5.40 -0.37
N LEU A 71 -9.27 -4.81 -1.54
CA LEU A 71 -9.55 -3.39 -1.79
C LEU A 71 -11.05 -3.05 -1.72
N GLN A 72 -11.94 -3.98 -2.05
CA GLN A 72 -13.39 -3.77 -1.97
C GLN A 72 -13.87 -3.79 -0.51
N LEU A 73 -13.33 -4.69 0.32
CA LEU A 73 -13.60 -4.70 1.76
C LEU A 73 -13.16 -3.38 2.42
N LEU A 74 -12.06 -2.79 1.94
CA LEU A 74 -11.59 -1.48 2.39
C LEU A 74 -12.40 -0.28 1.85
N ASP A 75 -13.36 -0.47 0.95
CA ASP A 75 -14.21 0.63 0.47
C ASP A 75 -15.31 1.03 1.48
N GLY A 76 -15.47 0.26 2.56
CA GLY A 76 -16.44 0.51 3.63
C GLY A 76 -16.24 1.84 4.39
N PRO A 77 -17.28 2.33 5.10
CA PRO A 77 -17.26 3.62 5.79
C PRO A 77 -16.18 3.69 6.89
N GLU A 78 -15.89 2.57 7.54
CA GLU A 78 -14.86 2.45 8.60
C GLU A 78 -13.45 2.78 8.09
N HIS A 79 -13.23 2.61 6.79
CA HIS A 79 -11.96 2.82 6.10
C HIS A 79 -11.99 4.00 5.13
N SER A 80 -13.02 4.86 5.23
CA SER A 80 -13.17 6.07 4.42
C SER A 80 -11.94 6.99 4.48
N ARG A 81 -11.22 6.97 5.61
CA ARG A 81 -9.97 7.68 5.89
C ARG A 81 -8.71 7.12 5.22
N LEU A 82 -8.77 5.88 4.72
CA LEU A 82 -7.65 5.29 4.00
C LEU A 82 -7.54 5.90 2.60
N VAL A 83 -6.30 6.16 2.21
CA VAL A 83 -5.92 6.51 0.85
C VAL A 83 -4.98 5.45 0.34
N VAL A 84 -5.32 4.85 -0.80
CA VAL A 84 -4.46 3.84 -1.45
C VAL A 84 -3.74 4.46 -2.62
N PHE A 85 -2.42 4.51 -2.53
CA PHE A 85 -1.53 4.91 -3.59
C PHE A 85 -1.13 3.67 -4.38
N THR A 86 -1.43 3.64 -5.67
CA THR A 86 -0.91 2.64 -6.59
C THR A 86 0.26 3.25 -7.32
N ILE A 87 1.44 2.72 -7.09
CA ILE A 87 2.69 3.21 -7.65
C ILE A 87 3.13 2.22 -8.70
N LYS A 88 3.23 2.70 -9.94
CA LYS A 88 3.71 1.89 -11.07
C LYS A 88 5.06 2.43 -11.52
N SER A 89 6.04 1.55 -11.60
CA SER A 89 7.33 1.82 -12.20
C SER A 89 7.42 1.16 -13.57
N GLY A 90 8.01 1.85 -14.55
CA GLY A 90 8.64 1.19 -15.69
C GLY A 90 8.65 1.98 -17.00
N GLN A 91 9.75 1.84 -17.75
CA GLN A 91 9.77 1.83 -19.22
C GLN A 91 10.99 1.03 -19.74
N ALA A 92 10.79 -0.28 -19.90
CA ALA A 92 11.51 -1.24 -20.77
C ALA A 92 10.78 -2.59 -20.65
N PRO A 93 10.78 -3.49 -21.66
CA PRO A 93 9.99 -4.71 -21.59
C PRO A 93 10.57 -5.64 -20.51
N GLY A 94 9.87 -5.78 -19.38
CA GLY A 94 10.11 -6.85 -18.41
C GLY A 94 10.31 -6.47 -16.93
N ASN A 95 10.65 -5.21 -16.61
CA ASN A 95 11.07 -4.84 -15.23
C ASN A 95 10.24 -3.70 -14.63
N GLY A 96 8.92 -3.71 -14.84
CA GLY A 96 8.02 -2.82 -14.12
C GLY A 96 7.60 -3.44 -12.79
N PHE A 97 7.39 -2.62 -11.77
CA PHE A 97 6.81 -3.06 -10.50
C PHE A 97 5.60 -2.19 -10.12
N THR A 98 4.62 -2.80 -9.47
CA THR A 98 3.36 -2.20 -9.06
C THR A 98 3.16 -2.44 -7.58
N VAL A 99 3.30 -1.37 -6.82
CA VAL A 99 3.10 -1.40 -5.36
C VAL A 99 1.87 -0.62 -4.97
N HIS A 100 1.08 -1.21 -4.09
CA HIS A 100 -0.07 -0.58 -3.48
C HIS A 100 0.24 -0.24 -2.02
N VAL A 101 0.17 1.04 -1.68
CA VAL A 101 0.45 1.55 -0.34
C VAL A 101 -0.82 2.15 0.23
N GLY A 102 -1.36 1.55 1.28
CA GLY A 102 -2.45 2.13 2.07
C GLY A 102 -1.89 3.09 3.12
N ILE A 103 -2.41 4.32 3.16
CA ILE A 103 -2.07 5.35 4.16
C ILE A 103 -3.34 5.75 4.90
N ASP A 104 -3.31 5.70 6.23
CA ASP A 104 -4.35 6.27 7.08
C ASP A 104 -4.11 7.76 7.30
N MET A 105 -5.07 8.58 6.86
CA MET A 105 -4.98 10.04 6.94
C MET A 105 -5.44 10.60 8.29
N ASN A 106 -6.03 9.81 9.19
CA ASN A 106 -6.45 10.29 10.52
C ASN A 106 -5.32 10.28 11.55
N ASP A 107 -4.24 9.56 11.31
CA ASP A 107 -3.13 9.48 12.26
C ASP A 107 -2.25 10.74 12.13
N MET A 108 -2.84 11.92 12.33
CA MET A 108 -2.08 13.09 12.76
C MET A 108 -1.58 12.79 14.17
N GLY A 109 -0.58 11.90 14.24
CA GLY A 109 0.17 11.65 15.45
C GLY A 109 0.51 13.01 16.03
N GLU A 110 0.06 13.22 17.26
CA GLU A 110 0.51 14.32 18.09
C GLU A 110 2.02 14.41 17.88
N THR A 111 2.48 15.51 17.29
CA THR A 111 3.85 15.95 17.48
C THR A 111 3.96 16.25 18.96
N SER A 112 4.24 15.22 19.76
CA SER A 112 4.75 15.38 21.12
C SER A 112 6.03 16.19 20.99
N ARG A 113 5.92 17.42 21.48
CA ARG A 113 6.95 18.45 21.56
C ARG A 113 8.12 18.01 22.41
#